data_AF-A0A9P7K665-F1
#
_entry.id   AF-A0A9P7K665-F1
#
_cell.length_a   1.000
_cell.length_b   1.000
_cell.length_c   1.000
_cell.angle_alpha   90.00
_cell.angle_beta   90.00
_cell.angle_gamma   90.00
#
_symmetry.space_group_name_H-M   'P 1'
#
loop_
_entity.id
_entity.type
_entity.pdbx_description
1 polymer ?
#
loop_
_entity_poly.entity_id
_entity_poly.type
_entity_poly.pdbx_seq_one_letter_code
_entity_poly.pdbx_strand_id
1 'polypeptide(L)'
;MRLLSLLAAGCAGVASVSAHATFQQLWINGVDAGSSCARIPQTGDDVTVEMHQQPGDRACRNEAIGGNHYGPVLVYMAAVTDARTAVGSASNWFKVSHMGLVSSNPDYFGSRVLNDNCGHYTFKIPANLAPGNYLLRAEVIGEHTHFIPTPSTPR
;
A
#
# COMPACT_ATOMS: atom_id res chain seq x y z
N MET A 1 25.00 49.12 17.89
CA MET A 1 23.88 48.19 18.04
C MET A 1 23.96 47.16 16.91
N ARG A 2 24.49 45.96 17.16
CA ARG A 2 24.52 44.86 16.18
C ARG A 2 23.51 43.81 16.66
N LEU A 3 22.36 43.71 15.98
CA LEU A 3 21.42 42.60 16.20
C LEU A 3 22.02 41.33 15.58
N LEU A 4 22.27 40.32 16.40
CA LEU A 4 22.56 38.97 15.93
C LEU A 4 21.25 38.30 15.50
N SER A 5 21.19 37.90 14.23
CA SER A 5 20.14 37.05 13.69
C SER A 5 20.35 35.60 14.15
N LEU A 6 19.43 35.03 14.93
CA LEU A 6 19.38 33.59 15.16
C LEU A 6 18.83 32.90 13.91
N LEU A 7 19.66 32.09 13.25
CA LEU A 7 19.17 31.04 12.34
C LEU A 7 18.63 29.90 13.20
N ALA A 8 17.32 29.68 13.18
CA ALA A 8 16.74 28.43 13.65
C ALA A 8 16.98 27.35 12.60
N ALA A 9 17.89 26.42 12.87
CA ALA A 9 18.04 25.20 12.11
C ALA A 9 16.85 24.28 12.40
N GLY A 10 15.81 24.35 11.57
CA GLY A 10 14.71 23.39 11.59
C GLY A 10 15.23 22.04 11.12
N CYS A 11 15.35 21.07 12.03
CA CYS A 11 15.58 19.68 11.68
C CYS A 11 14.36 19.14 10.94
N ALA A 12 14.44 19.04 9.61
CA ALA A 12 13.53 18.22 8.84
C ALA A 12 13.86 16.75 9.14
N GLY A 13 13.16 16.15 10.11
CA GLY A 13 13.22 14.72 10.36
C GLY A 13 12.63 13.99 9.16
N VAL A 14 13.47 13.27 8.41
CA VAL A 14 13.02 12.28 7.43
C VAL A 14 12.30 11.17 8.20
N ALA A 15 10.97 11.07 8.04
CA ALA A 15 10.23 9.92 8.51
C ALA A 15 10.76 8.68 7.79
N SER A 16 11.37 7.77 8.55
CA SER A 16 11.83 6.49 8.02
C SER A 16 10.60 5.60 7.86
N VAL A 17 10.25 5.22 6.63
CA VAL A 17 9.25 4.18 6.37
C VAL A 17 10.00 2.86 6.14
N SER A 18 10.11 2.02 7.16
CA SER A 18 10.61 0.64 7.01
C SER A 18 9.54 -0.37 7.44
N ALA A 19 8.64 -0.70 6.52
CA ALA A 19 7.75 -1.85 6.63
C ALA A 19 7.69 -2.53 5.27
N HIS A 20 7.81 -3.86 5.22
CA HIS A 20 7.77 -4.60 3.95
C HIS A 20 6.65 -5.64 4.01
N ALA A 21 5.64 -5.45 3.16
CA ALA A 21 4.71 -6.51 2.78
C ALA A 21 4.99 -6.83 1.31
N THR A 22 5.28 -8.10 1.01
CA THR A 22 5.52 -8.57 -0.35
C THR A 22 4.20 -8.97 -0.98
N PHE A 23 3.91 -8.41 -2.15
CA PHE A 23 2.87 -8.94 -3.02
C PHE A 23 3.27 -10.35 -3.45
N GLN A 24 2.36 -11.31 -3.27
CA GLN A 24 2.65 -12.72 -3.57
C GLN A 24 1.76 -13.27 -4.67
N GLN A 25 0.48 -12.91 -4.68
CA GLN A 25 -0.48 -13.46 -5.64
C GLN A 25 -1.54 -12.45 -6.06
N LEU A 26 -2.00 -12.63 -7.30
CA LEU A 26 -3.17 -11.96 -7.83
C LEU A 26 -4.35 -12.93 -7.88
N TRP A 27 -5.54 -12.48 -7.51
CA TRP A 27 -6.78 -13.20 -7.73
C TRP A 27 -7.74 -12.35 -8.56
N ILE A 28 -8.45 -12.96 -9.51
CA ILE A 28 -9.42 -12.29 -10.37
C ILE A 28 -10.76 -12.98 -10.18
N ASN A 29 -11.78 -12.23 -9.75
CA ASN A 29 -13.12 -12.73 -9.47
C ASN A 29 -13.09 -14.00 -8.56
N GLY A 30 -12.21 -13.99 -7.56
CA GLY A 30 -12.04 -15.08 -6.58
C GLY A 30 -11.19 -16.26 -7.05
N VAL A 31 -10.59 -16.23 -8.25
CA VAL A 31 -9.72 -17.29 -8.77
C VAL A 31 -8.25 -16.87 -8.71
N ASP A 32 -7.38 -17.72 -8.12
CA ASP A 32 -5.93 -17.50 -8.07
C ASP A 32 -5.34 -17.47 -9.48
N ALA A 33 -4.75 -16.34 -9.85
CA ALA A 33 -4.08 -16.13 -11.12
C ALA A 33 -2.54 -16.25 -11.00
N GLY A 34 -2.02 -16.61 -9.83
CA GLY A 34 -0.62 -16.77 -9.54
C GLY A 34 0.13 -15.45 -9.37
N SER A 35 1.46 -15.52 -9.46
CA SER A 35 2.38 -14.39 -9.22
C SER A 35 2.96 -13.77 -10.50
N SER A 36 2.68 -14.36 -11.67
CA SER A 36 3.26 -13.93 -12.95
C SER A 36 2.20 -13.82 -14.06
N CYS A 37 2.04 -12.63 -14.64
CA CYS A 37 1.25 -12.37 -15.85
C CYS A 37 -0.16 -12.99 -15.83
N ALA A 38 -1.04 -12.47 -14.98
CA ALA A 38 -2.46 -12.80 -15.03
C ALA A 38 -3.10 -12.28 -16.33
N ARG A 39 -4.13 -12.98 -16.84
CA ARG A 39 -4.99 -12.44 -17.90
C ARG A 39 -5.56 -11.08 -17.47
N ILE A 40 -5.61 -10.12 -18.39
CA ILE A 40 -6.10 -8.76 -18.13
C ILE A 40 -7.48 -8.86 -17.48
N PRO A 41 -7.64 -8.45 -16.20
CA PRO A 41 -8.96 -8.31 -15.61
C PRO A 41 -9.75 -7.31 -16.46
N GLN A 42 -11.00 -7.64 -16.75
CA GLN A 42 -11.87 -6.74 -17.48
C GLN A 42 -12.20 -5.52 -16.62
N THR A 43 -12.58 -4.43 -17.27
CA THR A 43 -13.09 -3.27 -16.56
C THR A 43 -14.30 -3.67 -15.71
N GLY A 44 -14.28 -3.30 -14.42
CA GLY A 44 -15.31 -3.70 -13.47
C GLY A 44 -15.08 -5.03 -12.74
N ASP A 45 -14.07 -5.83 -13.11
CA ASP A 45 -13.70 -7.05 -12.38
C ASP A 45 -13.25 -6.72 -10.95
N ASP A 46 -13.53 -7.66 -10.05
CA ASP A 46 -12.96 -7.67 -8.70
C ASP A 46 -11.58 -8.32 -8.75
N VAL A 47 -10.57 -7.54 -8.42
CA VAL A 47 -9.18 -8.00 -8.33
C VAL A 47 -8.75 -7.97 -6.89
N THR A 48 -8.18 -9.08 -6.42
CA THR A 48 -7.62 -9.17 -5.08
C THR A 48 -6.12 -9.30 -5.17
N VAL A 49 -5.42 -8.44 -4.43
CA VAL A 49 -3.99 -8.59 -4.21
C VAL A 49 -3.78 -9.28 -2.88
N GLU A 50 -2.88 -10.25 -2.86
CA GLU A 50 -2.48 -10.92 -1.65
C GLU A 50 -1.07 -10.52 -1.26
N MET A 51 -0.92 -10.05 -0.02
CA MET A 51 0.32 -9.49 0.50
C MET A 51 0.67 -10.16 1.82
N HIS A 52 1.94 -10.54 1.98
CA HIS A 52 2.47 -11.04 3.26
C HIS A 52 3.90 -10.58 3.50
N GLN A 53 4.27 -10.40 4.75
CA GLN A 53 5.57 -9.92 5.18
C GLN A 53 6.72 -10.90 4.88
N GLN A 54 6.44 -12.21 4.85
CA GLN A 54 7.42 -13.25 4.51
C GLN A 54 6.99 -14.01 3.25
N PRO A 55 7.88 -14.18 2.25
CA PRO A 55 7.59 -14.96 1.05
C PRO A 55 7.10 -16.38 1.37
N GLY A 56 5.94 -16.75 0.84
CA GLY A 56 5.34 -18.09 1.02
C GLY A 56 4.66 -18.32 2.37
N ASP A 57 4.79 -17.41 3.34
CA ASP A 57 4.09 -17.50 4.63
C ASP A 57 2.70 -16.85 4.56
N ARG A 58 1.76 -17.60 3.97
CA ARG A 58 0.43 -17.08 3.59
C ARG A 58 -0.70 -17.54 4.50
N ALA A 59 -0.36 -18.16 5.64
CA ALA A 59 -1.38 -18.70 6.53
C ALA A 59 -2.13 -17.56 7.22
N CYS A 60 -3.46 -17.57 7.23
CA CYS A 60 -4.27 -16.51 7.82
C CYS A 60 -3.99 -16.22 9.31
N ARG A 61 -3.45 -17.22 10.04
CA ARG A 61 -3.00 -17.05 11.43
C ARG A 61 -1.78 -16.13 11.58
N ASN A 62 -1.05 -15.89 10.49
CA ASN A 62 0.14 -15.07 10.43
C ASN A 62 -0.25 -13.71 9.84
N GLU A 63 0.27 -12.65 10.44
CA GLU A 63 -0.03 -11.29 9.97
C GLU A 63 0.55 -11.09 8.57
N ALA A 64 -0.28 -10.54 7.67
CA ALA A 64 0.16 -10.07 6.37
C ALA A 64 1.20 -8.97 6.51
N ILE A 65 1.05 -8.13 7.54
CA ILE A 65 2.06 -7.17 7.98
C ILE A 65 1.96 -7.00 9.50
N GLY A 66 2.96 -7.47 10.23
CA GLY A 66 2.96 -7.47 11.70
C GLY A 66 3.68 -6.27 12.31
N GLY A 67 3.87 -6.26 13.64
CA GLY A 67 4.80 -5.34 14.31
C GLY A 67 4.37 -3.86 14.37
N ASN A 68 3.07 -3.58 14.45
CA ASN A 68 2.50 -2.22 14.53
C ASN A 68 2.78 -1.34 13.29
N HIS A 69 2.93 -1.95 12.12
CA HIS A 69 2.98 -1.24 10.84
C HIS A 69 1.58 -0.80 10.40
N TYR A 70 0.99 0.11 11.18
CA TYR A 70 -0.32 0.68 10.89
C TYR A 70 -0.21 1.72 9.78
N GLY A 71 -1.11 1.64 8.80
CA GLY A 71 -1.18 2.63 7.74
C GLY A 71 -1.99 2.14 6.55
N PRO A 72 -1.98 2.91 5.45
CA PRO A 72 -2.84 2.65 4.33
C PRO A 72 -2.39 1.45 3.49
N VAL A 73 -3.37 0.79 2.87
CA VAL A 73 -3.16 -0.11 1.73
C VAL A 73 -3.51 0.67 0.46
N LEU A 74 -2.63 0.65 -0.53
CA LEU A 74 -2.72 1.42 -1.77
C LEU A 74 -2.55 0.49 -2.97
N VAL A 75 -3.32 0.74 -4.03
CA VAL A 75 -3.15 0.05 -5.31
C VAL A 75 -3.01 1.08 -6.43
N TYR A 76 -2.01 0.86 -7.26
CA TYR A 76 -1.66 1.68 -8.42
C TYR A 76 -1.63 0.84 -9.68
N MET A 77 -1.89 1.48 -10.82
CA MET A 77 -1.72 0.90 -12.15
C MET A 77 -0.88 1.84 -13.02
N ALA A 78 -0.24 1.28 -14.04
CA ALA A 78 0.45 2.05 -15.08
C ALA A 78 0.22 1.41 -16.44
N ALA A 79 -0.27 2.18 -17.41
CA ALA A 79 -0.43 1.71 -18.79
C ALA A 79 0.94 1.49 -19.41
N VAL A 80 1.12 0.36 -20.10
CA VAL A 80 2.38 -0.02 -20.75
C VAL A 80 2.11 -0.68 -22.09
N THR A 81 3.09 -0.68 -22.98
CA THR A 81 2.97 -1.38 -24.27
C THR A 81 2.99 -2.89 -24.07
N ASP A 82 3.91 -3.40 -23.26
CA ASP A 82 4.04 -4.82 -22.93
C ASP A 82 4.40 -5.01 -21.46
N ALA A 83 3.50 -5.63 -20.69
CA ALA A 83 3.69 -5.86 -19.25
C ALA A 83 4.80 -6.88 -18.93
N ARG A 84 5.27 -7.66 -19.92
CA ARG A 84 6.37 -8.63 -19.73
C ARG A 84 7.75 -7.98 -19.72
N THR A 85 7.88 -6.82 -20.36
CA THR A 85 9.16 -6.14 -20.59
C THR A 85 9.20 -4.73 -19.98
N ALA A 86 8.06 -4.19 -19.54
CA ALA A 86 7.99 -2.88 -18.95
C ALA A 86 8.81 -2.76 -17.65
N VAL A 87 9.48 -1.61 -17.50
CA VAL A 87 10.25 -1.27 -16.31
C VAL A 87 9.39 -0.41 -15.39
N GLY A 88 9.03 -0.93 -14.22
CA GLY A 88 8.12 -0.27 -13.28
C GLY A 88 8.59 1.12 -12.83
N SER A 89 9.90 1.34 -12.66
CA SER A 89 10.44 2.64 -12.25
C SER A 89 10.36 3.72 -13.34
N ALA A 90 10.18 3.34 -14.61
CA ALA A 90 10.02 4.26 -15.74
C ALA A 90 8.54 4.46 -16.13
N SER A 91 7.61 3.83 -15.41
CA SER A 91 6.19 3.81 -15.76
C SER A 91 5.42 4.97 -15.12
N ASN A 92 4.39 5.47 -15.81
CA ASN A 92 3.51 6.51 -15.30
C ASN A 92 2.39 5.91 -14.44
N TRP A 93 2.60 5.93 -13.12
CA TRP A 93 1.66 5.35 -12.17
C TRP A 93 0.49 6.29 -11.84
N PHE A 94 -0.69 5.72 -11.75
CA PHE A 94 -1.89 6.37 -11.21
C PHE A 94 -2.52 5.47 -10.15
N LYS A 95 -3.08 6.09 -9.10
CA LYS A 95 -3.75 5.38 -8.02
C LYS A 95 -5.13 4.90 -8.49
N VAL A 96 -5.47 3.65 -8.19
CA VAL A 96 -6.78 3.05 -8.53
C VAL A 96 -7.57 2.64 -7.31
N SER A 97 -6.92 2.38 -6.17
CA SER A 97 -7.60 2.09 -4.91
C SER A 97 -6.77 2.51 -3.70
N HIS A 98 -7.45 2.79 -2.60
CA HIS A 98 -6.81 2.93 -1.29
C HIS A 98 -7.75 2.61 -0.15
N MET A 99 -7.17 2.18 0.98
CA MET A 99 -7.84 2.11 2.27
C MET A 99 -6.90 2.74 3.30
N GLY A 100 -7.32 3.89 3.86
CA GLY A 100 -6.55 4.66 4.83
C GLY A 100 -6.92 4.32 6.27
N LEU A 101 -7.25 5.34 7.06
CA LEU A 101 -7.85 5.19 8.38
C LEU A 101 -9.34 4.85 8.22
N VAL A 102 -9.77 3.72 8.77
CA VAL A 102 -11.15 3.21 8.68
C VAL A 102 -11.96 3.64 9.91
N SER A 103 -11.34 3.69 11.08
CA SER A 103 -11.89 4.28 12.31
C SER A 103 -10.79 5.03 13.06
N SER A 104 -11.13 6.11 13.73
CA SER A 104 -10.23 6.91 14.59
C SER A 104 -10.54 6.79 16.08
N ASN A 105 -11.47 5.90 16.46
CA ASN A 105 -11.80 5.63 17.85
C ASN A 105 -12.41 4.22 18.02
N PRO A 106 -11.61 3.17 18.25
CA PRO A 106 -10.14 3.19 18.23
C PRO A 106 -9.57 3.34 16.82
N ASP A 107 -8.29 3.73 16.72
CA ASP A 107 -7.56 3.78 15.45
C ASP A 107 -7.50 2.40 14.79
N TYR A 108 -8.02 2.33 13.56
CA TYR A 108 -8.11 1.11 12.79
C TYR A 108 -7.79 1.41 11.32
N PHE A 109 -6.59 1.01 10.88
CA PHE A 109 -6.04 1.32 9.57
C PHE A 109 -6.28 0.19 8.56
N GLY A 110 -6.14 0.51 7.27
CA GLY A 110 -6.24 -0.47 6.19
C GLY A 110 -5.32 -1.69 6.35
N SER A 111 -4.12 -1.53 6.91
CA SER A 111 -3.24 -2.67 7.19
C SER A 111 -3.81 -3.64 8.23
N ARG A 112 -4.68 -3.19 9.15
CA ARG A 112 -5.40 -4.09 10.06
C ARG A 112 -6.50 -4.85 9.32
N VAL A 113 -7.25 -4.18 8.44
CA VAL A 113 -8.23 -4.85 7.56
C VAL A 113 -7.56 -5.90 6.70
N LEU A 114 -6.36 -5.60 6.19
CA LEU A 114 -5.54 -6.55 5.43
C LEU A 114 -5.21 -7.80 6.26
N ASN A 115 -4.76 -7.63 7.51
CA ASN A 115 -4.49 -8.76 8.42
C ASN A 115 -5.77 -9.56 8.71
N ASP A 116 -6.89 -8.89 9.00
CA ASP A 116 -8.17 -9.53 9.31
C ASP A 116 -8.72 -10.33 8.10
N ASN A 117 -8.34 -9.93 6.89
CA ASN A 117 -8.65 -10.61 5.64
C ASN A 117 -7.51 -11.53 5.15
N CYS A 118 -6.67 -12.06 6.04
CA CYS A 118 -5.62 -13.03 5.70
C CYS A 118 -4.63 -12.55 4.63
N GLY A 119 -4.38 -11.25 4.53
CA GLY A 119 -3.51 -10.65 3.50
C GLY A 119 -4.20 -10.30 2.20
N HIS A 120 -5.52 -10.46 2.09
CA HIS A 120 -6.28 -10.14 0.89
C HIS A 120 -6.83 -8.71 0.91
N TYR A 121 -6.59 -7.98 -0.17
CA TYR A 121 -7.21 -6.69 -0.43
C TYR A 121 -7.88 -6.69 -1.81
N THR A 122 -9.21 -6.62 -1.82
CA THR A 122 -10.01 -6.62 -3.05
C THR A 122 -10.39 -5.21 -3.45
N PHE A 123 -10.26 -4.90 -4.74
CA PHE A 123 -10.67 -3.63 -5.33
C PHE A 123 -11.26 -3.86 -6.73
N LYS A 124 -12.05 -2.89 -7.21
CA LYS A 124 -12.61 -2.92 -8.56
C LYS A 124 -11.67 -2.25 -9.55
N ILE A 125 -11.46 -2.89 -10.69
CA ILE A 125 -10.74 -2.27 -11.80
C ILE A 125 -11.60 -1.12 -12.35
N PRO A 126 -11.06 0.11 -12.47
CA PRO A 126 -11.84 1.25 -12.91
C PRO A 126 -12.52 0.98 -14.26
N ALA A 127 -13.82 1.25 -14.34
CA ALA A 127 -14.65 0.87 -15.49
C ALA A 127 -14.22 1.56 -16.80
N ASN A 128 -13.56 2.71 -16.71
CA ASN A 128 -13.22 3.58 -17.84
C ASN A 128 -11.74 3.47 -18.26
N LEU A 129 -11.04 2.39 -17.90
CA LEU A 129 -9.68 2.18 -18.40
C LEU A 129 -9.68 1.84 -19.88
N ALA A 130 -8.74 2.44 -20.62
CA ALA A 130 -8.49 2.05 -21.99
C ALA A 130 -8.03 0.57 -22.01
N PRO A 131 -8.52 -0.25 -22.95
CA PRO A 131 -8.02 -1.61 -23.12
C PRO A 131 -6.51 -1.62 -23.39
N GLY A 132 -5.77 -2.55 -22.79
CA GLY A 132 -4.32 -2.65 -23.01
C GLY A 132 -3.59 -3.35 -21.87
N ASN A 133 -2.26 -3.36 -21.95
CA ASN A 133 -1.40 -3.90 -20.91
C ASN A 133 -1.20 -2.86 -19.79
N TYR A 134 -1.24 -3.35 -18.55
CA TYR A 134 -0.98 -2.54 -17.36
C TYR A 134 -0.02 -3.27 -16.43
N LEU A 135 0.83 -2.52 -15.75
CA LEU A 135 1.44 -2.95 -14.50
C LEU A 135 0.48 -2.64 -13.35
N LEU A 136 0.49 -3.48 -12.32
CA LEU A 136 -0.25 -3.30 -11.07
C LEU A 136 0.74 -3.32 -9.92
N ARG A 137 0.60 -2.37 -8.98
CA ARG A 137 1.42 -2.28 -7.77
C ARG A 137 0.51 -2.15 -6.55
N ALA A 138 0.61 -3.09 -5.63
CA ALA A 138 0.03 -3.00 -4.30
C ALA A 138 1.10 -2.60 -3.28
N GLU A 139 0.75 -1.71 -2.36
CA GLU A 139 1.66 -1.16 -1.36
C GLU A 139 0.94 -1.01 -0.02
N VAL A 140 1.65 -1.34 1.06
CA VAL A 140 1.27 -0.92 2.41
C VAL A 140 2.32 0.08 2.89
N ILE A 141 1.88 1.24 3.35
CA ILE A 141 2.76 2.22 3.99
C ILE A 141 2.60 2.05 5.50
N GLY A 142 3.58 1.44 6.17
CA GLY A 142 3.57 1.30 7.62
C GLY A 142 4.11 2.58 8.29
N GLU A 143 3.29 3.25 9.09
CA GLU A 143 3.62 4.51 9.80
C GLU A 143 3.99 4.27 11.27
N HIS A 144 5.01 3.44 11.50
CA HIS A 144 5.46 2.97 12.83
C HIS A 144 6.01 4.09 13.74
N THR A 145 6.20 5.32 13.23
CA THR A 145 6.68 6.47 14.03
C THR A 145 5.69 7.64 14.12
N HIS A 146 4.42 7.49 13.68
CA HIS A 146 3.47 8.61 13.75
C HIS A 146 2.84 8.83 15.15
N PHE A 147 3.08 7.95 16.13
CA PHE A 147 2.65 8.18 17.51
C PHE A 147 3.83 8.55 18.42
N ILE A 148 4.43 9.73 18.19
CA ILE A 148 4.98 10.47 19.32
C ILE A 148 3.79 11.19 19.94
N PRO A 149 3.24 10.77 21.10
CA PRO A 149 2.40 11.66 21.86
C PRO A 149 3.27 12.88 22.16
N THR A 150 2.97 14.02 21.53
CA THR A 150 3.50 15.27 22.06
C THR A 150 3.00 15.32 23.50
N PRO A 151 3.89 15.51 24.50
CA PRO A 151 3.42 15.75 25.85
C PRO A 151 2.46 16.92 25.76
N SER A 152 1.20 16.74 26.15
CA SER A 152 0.26 17.85 26.24
C SER A 152 0.88 18.85 27.20
N THR A 153 1.43 19.94 26.68
CA THR A 153 1.83 21.08 27.50
C THR A 153 0.57 21.52 28.26
N PRO A 154 0.54 21.44 29.60
CA PRO A 154 -0.62 21.90 30.34
C PRO A 154 -0.83 23.37 30.04
N ARG A 155 -2.07 23.75 29.71
CA ARG A 155 -2.50 25.15 29.75
C ARG A 155 -3.05 25.43 31.14
#